data_AF-A0A914X145-F1
#
_entry.id   AF-A0A914X145-F1
#
_cell.length_a   1.000
_cell.length_b   1.000
_cell.length_c   1.000
_cell.angle_alpha   90.00
_cell.angle_beta   90.00
_cell.angle_gamma   90.00
#
_symmetry.space_group_name_H-M   'P 1'
#
loop_
_entity.id
_entity.type
_entity.pdbx_description
1 polymer ?
#
loop_
_entity_poly.entity_id
_entity_poly.type
_entity_poly.pdbx_seq_one_letter_code
_entity_poly.pdbx_strand_id
1 'polypeptide(L)'
;MFFGYSLAIRCVEAIGDAAFLTSSFAISAYTFPGRIATVVGILETFGGLGFTAGPAVGGLLFELGGYQLPFIVLGALLGVAAVLSYFLLESPIDQEMKNTQGMMSLLRIPLILLLVLAVVVCAMSLAFIDPTLADHLDSFNLSPVLVGLMFLWCGGIYTITAPLWGYLIDRYNCAPSLMVFGAILAVFGMFFIGPPPFLGIEKSLFSIAAALVVLGIAIGALYIPTFQACLDTVKENGFPDNFETYGCVSGLFQSAFSFGGFFGPTVGGFAVELIGFEWTTTIIAGIHFLVALPLIAYNFISYRRRKKAKKTQPVMPVLSAPLLDTSGV
;
A
#
# COMPACT_ATOMS: atom_id res chain seq x y z
N MET A 1 -25.93 -10.03 -24.56
CA MET A 1 -25.67 -8.59 -24.77
C MET A 1 -25.25 -7.89 -23.48
N PHE A 2 -26.07 -7.86 -22.42
CA PHE A 2 -25.73 -7.18 -21.15
C PHE A 2 -24.37 -7.59 -20.56
N PHE A 3 -24.14 -8.89 -20.35
CA PHE A 3 -22.86 -9.39 -19.81
C PHE A 3 -21.63 -8.92 -20.59
N GLY A 4 -21.69 -8.95 -21.93
CA GLY A 4 -20.59 -8.52 -22.79
C GLY A 4 -20.29 -7.03 -22.66
N TYR A 5 -21.32 -6.18 -22.60
CA TYR A 5 -21.14 -4.75 -22.37
C TYR A 5 -20.60 -4.44 -20.97
N SER A 6 -21.12 -5.10 -19.94
CA SER A 6 -20.62 -4.94 -18.57
C SER A 6 -19.14 -5.34 -18.45
N LEU A 7 -18.73 -6.44 -19.10
CA LEU A 7 -17.33 -6.86 -19.14
C LEU A 7 -16.45 -5.83 -19.86
N ALA A 8 -16.88 -5.33 -21.02
CA ALA A 8 -16.14 -4.32 -21.76
C ALA A 8 -15.97 -3.02 -20.95
N ILE A 9 -17.02 -2.56 -20.28
CA ILE A 9 -16.96 -1.37 -19.40
C ILE A 9 -15.99 -1.60 -18.24
N ARG A 10 -16.04 -2.77 -17.58
CA ARG A 10 -15.11 -3.14 -16.51
C ARG A 10 -13.65 -3.15 -16.96
N CYS A 11 -13.37 -3.61 -18.18
CA CYS A 11 -12.02 -3.56 -18.74
C CYS A 11 -11.53 -2.11 -18.94
N VAL A 12 -12.39 -1.24 -19.48
CA VAL A 12 -12.05 0.18 -19.68
C VAL A 12 -11.83 0.89 -18.33
N GLU A 13 -12.70 0.63 -17.35
CA GLU A 13 -12.58 1.14 -15.97
C GLU A 13 -11.25 0.70 -15.33
N ALA A 14 -10.90 -0.58 -15.44
CA ALA A 14 -9.65 -1.11 -14.90
C ALA A 14 -8.40 -0.49 -15.55
N ILE A 15 -8.41 -0.25 -16.86
CA ILE A 15 -7.31 0.44 -17.55
C ILE A 15 -7.19 1.89 -17.06
N GLY A 16 -8.32 2.59 -16.91
CA GLY A 16 -8.37 3.96 -16.41
C GLY A 16 -7.84 4.07 -14.97
N ASP A 17 -8.28 3.17 -14.10
CA ASP A 17 -7.83 3.10 -12.70
C ASP A 17 -6.33 2.80 -12.59
N ALA A 18 -5.83 1.82 -13.33
CA ALA A 18 -4.41 1.48 -13.36
C ALA A 18 -3.56 2.66 -13.86
N ALA A 19 -4.02 3.37 -14.91
CA ALA A 19 -3.34 4.57 -15.42
C ALA A 19 -3.33 5.69 -14.37
N PHE A 20 -4.49 5.96 -13.75
CA PHE A 20 -4.64 6.99 -12.72
C PHE A 20 -3.74 6.73 -11.51
N LEU A 21 -3.77 5.52 -10.94
CA LEU A 21 -2.98 5.16 -9.77
C LEU A 21 -1.47 5.19 -10.06
N THR A 22 -1.06 4.70 -11.23
CA THR A 22 0.36 4.71 -11.66
C THR A 22 0.86 6.14 -11.82
N SER A 23 0.12 6.97 -12.54
CA SER A 23 0.49 8.38 -12.72
C SER A 23 0.49 9.15 -11.40
N SER A 24 -0.48 8.91 -10.52
CA SER A 24 -0.60 9.61 -9.23
C SER A 24 0.63 9.40 -8.34
N PHE A 25 1.13 8.17 -8.24
CA PHE A 25 2.32 7.85 -7.44
C PHE A 25 3.60 8.42 -8.07
N ALA A 26 3.73 8.34 -9.40
CA ALA A 26 4.88 8.90 -10.11
C ALA A 26 4.96 10.43 -9.99
N ILE A 27 3.85 11.13 -10.20
CA ILE A 27 3.72 12.58 -10.03
C ILE A 27 3.99 12.99 -8.59
N SER A 28 3.47 12.24 -7.61
CA SER A 28 3.69 12.52 -6.19
C SER A 28 5.16 12.40 -5.80
N ALA A 29 5.84 11.34 -6.26
CA ALA A 29 7.28 11.16 -6.05
C ALA A 29 8.11 12.30 -6.67
N TYR A 30 7.70 12.73 -7.87
CA TYR A 30 8.35 13.83 -8.59
C TYR A 30 8.17 15.19 -7.92
N THR A 31 6.95 15.49 -7.50
CA THR A 31 6.58 16.80 -6.95
C THR A 31 7.10 16.96 -5.51
N PHE A 32 7.17 15.87 -4.75
CA PHE A 32 7.51 15.89 -3.33
C PHE A 32 8.70 14.97 -2.97
N PRO A 33 9.89 15.18 -3.55
CA PRO A 33 11.03 14.25 -3.42
C PRO A 33 11.54 14.06 -1.98
N GLY A 34 11.25 14.99 -1.06
CA GLY A 34 11.60 14.88 0.36
C GLY A 34 10.49 14.37 1.27
N ARG A 35 9.29 14.08 0.74
CA ARG A 35 8.11 13.66 1.51
C ARG A 35 7.27 12.58 0.80
N ILE A 36 7.91 11.76 -0.01
CA ILE A 36 7.22 10.80 -0.88
C ILE A 36 6.39 9.83 -0.04
N ALA A 37 6.93 9.33 1.08
CA ALA A 37 6.22 8.37 1.92
C ALA A 37 4.99 8.99 2.60
N THR A 38 5.08 10.23 3.08
CA THR A 38 3.92 10.96 3.63
C THR A 38 2.84 11.17 2.58
N VAL A 39 3.20 11.56 1.36
CA VAL A 39 2.23 11.79 0.28
C VAL A 39 1.55 10.49 -0.12
N VAL A 40 2.29 9.39 -0.25
CA VAL A 40 1.71 8.06 -0.48
C VAL A 40 0.76 7.68 0.66
N GLY A 41 1.14 7.91 1.92
CA GLY A 41 0.27 7.69 3.07
C GLY A 41 -1.04 8.47 3.00
N ILE A 42 -1.00 9.72 2.53
CA ILE A 42 -2.19 10.56 2.34
C ILE A 42 -3.05 10.03 1.18
N LEU A 43 -2.45 9.66 0.05
CA LEU A 43 -3.16 9.07 -1.08
C LEU A 43 -3.92 7.80 -0.66
N GLU A 44 -3.27 6.93 0.11
CA GLU A 44 -3.86 5.71 0.64
C GLU A 44 -4.98 5.98 1.66
N THR A 45 -4.87 7.05 2.45
CA THR A 45 -5.99 7.49 3.30
C THR A 45 -7.22 7.83 2.45
N PHE A 46 -7.06 8.60 1.37
CA PHE A 46 -8.20 8.94 0.50
C PHE A 46 -8.72 7.71 -0.25
N GLY A 47 -7.85 6.80 -0.67
CA GLY A 47 -8.24 5.49 -1.22
C GLY A 47 -9.09 4.68 -0.24
N GLY A 48 -8.63 4.54 1.01
CA GLY A 48 -9.34 3.80 2.07
C GLY A 48 -10.67 4.45 2.50
N LEU A 49 -10.72 5.78 2.56
CA LEU A 49 -11.98 6.53 2.75
C LEU A 49 -12.95 6.28 1.59
N GLY A 50 -12.45 6.23 0.35
CA GLY A 50 -13.23 5.88 -0.84
C GLY A 50 -13.83 4.48 -0.76
N PHE A 51 -13.03 3.48 -0.39
CA PHE A 51 -13.52 2.11 -0.18
C PHE A 51 -14.59 2.01 0.92
N THR A 52 -14.42 2.78 1.99
CA THR A 52 -15.35 2.77 3.13
C THR A 52 -16.67 3.50 2.83
N ALA A 53 -16.57 4.72 2.28
CA ALA A 53 -17.73 5.56 2.02
C ALA A 53 -18.47 5.16 0.72
N GLY A 54 -17.78 4.51 -0.22
CA GLY A 54 -18.28 4.15 -1.54
C GLY A 54 -19.62 3.40 -1.53
N PRO A 55 -19.74 2.26 -0.81
CA PRO A 55 -21.00 1.52 -0.74
C PRO A 55 -22.16 2.32 -0.14
N ALA A 56 -21.90 3.13 0.90
CA ALA A 56 -22.92 3.95 1.54
C ALA A 56 -23.41 5.09 0.62
N VAL A 57 -22.48 5.82 0.00
CA VAL A 57 -22.79 6.89 -0.95
C VAL A 57 -23.48 6.32 -2.19
N GLY A 58 -22.99 5.19 -2.71
CA GLY A 58 -23.58 4.50 -3.86
C GLY A 58 -24.98 3.98 -3.57
N GLY A 59 -25.22 3.42 -2.39
CA GLY A 59 -26.54 2.96 -1.94
C GLY A 59 -27.54 4.11 -1.81
N LEU A 60 -27.13 5.23 -1.21
CA LEU A 60 -27.98 6.42 -1.10
C LEU A 60 -28.35 6.98 -2.48
N LEU A 61 -27.37 7.10 -3.40
CA LEU A 61 -27.64 7.54 -4.76
C LEU A 61 -28.56 6.57 -5.52
N PHE A 62 -28.41 5.26 -5.27
CA PHE A 62 -29.30 4.26 -5.85
C PHE A 62 -30.75 4.40 -5.34
N GLU A 63 -30.96 4.64 -4.05
CA GLU A 63 -32.30 4.87 -3.48
C GLU A 63 -32.96 6.14 -4.03
N LEU A 64 -32.17 7.20 -4.23
CA LEU A 64 -32.68 8.51 -4.67
C LEU A 64 -33.02 8.55 -6.17
N GLY A 65 -32.26 7.87 -7.02
CA GLY A 65 -32.40 7.99 -8.48
C GLY A 65 -32.26 6.70 -9.27
N GLY A 66 -32.34 5.55 -8.59
CA GLY A 66 -32.26 4.22 -9.20
C GLY A 66 -30.87 3.86 -9.71
N TYR A 67 -30.82 2.78 -10.51
CA TYR A 67 -29.57 2.16 -10.97
C TYR A 67 -28.59 3.10 -11.67
N GLN A 68 -29.09 4.10 -12.40
CA GLN A 68 -28.24 4.97 -13.23
C GLN A 68 -27.55 6.09 -12.44
N LEU A 69 -28.17 6.58 -11.36
CA LEU A 69 -27.72 7.80 -10.67
C LEU A 69 -26.29 7.69 -10.09
N PRO A 70 -25.89 6.59 -9.41
CA PRO A 70 -24.53 6.46 -8.89
C PRO A 70 -23.46 6.62 -9.97
N PHE A 71 -23.67 6.00 -11.15
CA PHE A 71 -22.72 6.03 -12.25
C PHE A 71 -22.62 7.41 -12.90
N ILE A 72 -23.75 8.11 -13.07
CA ILE A 72 -23.77 9.46 -13.65
C ILE A 72 -23.04 10.44 -12.71
N VAL A 73 -23.33 10.39 -11.41
CA VAL A 73 -22.72 11.29 -10.43
C VAL A 73 -21.21 11.04 -10.33
N LEU A 74 -20.79 9.78 -10.18
CA LEU A 74 -19.35 9.44 -10.12
C LEU A 74 -18.63 9.79 -11.42
N GLY A 75 -19.22 9.50 -12.58
CA GLY A 75 -18.64 9.84 -13.88
C GLY A 75 -18.49 11.35 -14.07
N ALA A 76 -19.48 12.15 -13.66
CA ALA A 76 -19.40 13.60 -13.70
C ALA A 76 -18.31 14.15 -12.76
N LEU A 77 -18.22 13.63 -11.53
CA LEU A 77 -17.18 14.02 -10.58
C LEU A 77 -15.77 13.69 -11.09
N LEU A 78 -15.57 12.49 -11.67
CA LEU A 78 -14.31 12.11 -12.29
C LEU A 78 -13.99 12.98 -13.52
N GLY A 79 -15.00 13.35 -14.31
CA GLY A 79 -14.84 14.29 -15.42
C GLY A 79 -14.37 15.67 -14.97
N VAL A 80 -14.99 16.22 -13.91
CA VAL A 80 -14.55 17.48 -13.29
C VAL A 80 -13.13 17.35 -12.73
N ALA A 81 -12.82 16.26 -12.04
CA ALA A 81 -11.48 15.99 -11.52
C ALA A 81 -10.44 15.95 -12.64
N ALA A 82 -10.73 15.30 -13.76
CA ALA A 82 -9.84 15.26 -14.93
C ALA A 82 -9.58 16.65 -15.52
N VAL A 83 -10.62 17.49 -15.64
CA VAL A 83 -10.48 18.88 -16.09
C VAL A 83 -9.62 19.69 -15.11
N LEU A 84 -9.85 19.55 -13.80
CA LEU A 84 -9.04 20.23 -12.79
C LEU A 84 -7.59 19.76 -12.82
N SER A 85 -7.35 18.46 -12.93
CA SER A 85 -6.01 17.88 -13.07
C SER A 85 -5.27 18.45 -14.28
N TYR A 86 -5.95 18.63 -15.42
CA TYR A 86 -5.36 19.23 -16.62
C TYR A 86 -4.87 20.68 -16.39
N PHE A 87 -5.60 21.47 -15.60
CA PHE A 87 -5.22 22.87 -15.32
C PHE A 87 -4.25 23.03 -14.14
N LEU A 88 -4.26 22.10 -13.18
CA LEU A 88 -3.50 22.23 -11.93
C LEU A 88 -2.16 21.48 -11.93
N LEU A 89 -2.05 20.38 -12.68
CA LEU A 89 -0.81 19.61 -12.74
C LEU A 89 0.17 20.27 -13.72
N GLU A 90 1.32 20.68 -13.22
CA GLU A 90 2.43 21.10 -14.07
C GLU A 90 2.96 19.90 -14.86
N SER A 91 3.12 20.06 -16.17
CA SER A 91 3.79 19.04 -16.99
C SER A 91 5.24 18.93 -16.51
N PRO A 92 5.74 17.72 -16.19
CA PRO A 92 7.17 17.51 -16.06
C PRO A 92 7.84 18.07 -17.32
N ILE A 93 8.91 18.85 -17.15
CA ILE A 93 9.71 19.35 -18.27
C ILE A 93 10.09 18.13 -19.11
N ASP A 94 9.75 18.14 -20.40
CA ASP A 94 10.11 17.10 -21.38
C ASP A 94 11.63 16.93 -21.43
N GLN A 95 12.17 16.17 -20.48
CA GLN A 95 13.51 15.63 -20.61
C GLN A 95 13.39 14.55 -21.67
N GLU A 96 14.13 14.70 -22.77
CA GLU A 96 14.25 13.67 -23.80
C GLU A 96 14.37 12.30 -23.13
N MET A 97 13.40 11.41 -23.39
CA MET A 97 13.39 10.04 -22.91
C MET A 97 14.57 9.30 -23.53
N LYS A 98 15.76 9.46 -22.93
CA LYS A 98 16.96 8.74 -23.31
C LYS A 98 16.83 7.32 -22.81
N ASN A 99 16.13 6.48 -23.56
CA ASN A 99 16.05 5.02 -23.49
C ASN A 99 16.86 4.40 -22.33
N THR A 100 16.36 4.53 -21.09
CA THR A 100 17.08 4.11 -19.88
C THR A 100 16.25 3.07 -19.16
N GLN A 101 16.57 1.80 -19.45
CA GLN A 101 16.17 0.62 -18.67
C GLN A 101 14.69 0.58 -18.25
N GLY A 102 13.79 0.15 -19.15
CA GLY A 102 12.36 0.05 -18.84
C GLY A 102 12.02 -0.90 -17.66
N MET A 103 10.80 -0.79 -17.13
CA MET A 103 10.27 -1.48 -15.93
C MET A 103 10.74 -2.92 -15.69
N MET A 104 10.87 -3.74 -16.73
CA MET A 104 11.31 -5.14 -16.61
C MET A 104 12.77 -5.29 -16.13
N SER A 105 13.60 -4.26 -16.30
CA SER A 105 14.96 -4.22 -15.76
C SER A 105 14.97 -4.21 -14.23
N LEU A 106 13.94 -3.62 -13.61
CA LEU A 106 13.80 -3.51 -12.15
C LEU A 106 13.69 -4.90 -11.51
N LEU A 107 13.02 -5.83 -12.18
CA LEU A 107 12.87 -7.23 -11.73
C LEU A 107 14.20 -8.00 -11.69
N ARG A 108 15.28 -7.49 -12.30
CA ARG A 108 16.61 -8.09 -12.19
C ARG A 108 17.30 -7.76 -10.87
N ILE A 109 16.80 -6.77 -10.13
CA ILE A 109 17.35 -6.36 -8.84
C ILE A 109 16.72 -7.25 -7.75
N PRO A 110 17.48 -8.11 -7.05
CA PRO A 110 16.91 -9.06 -6.09
C PRO A 110 16.13 -8.41 -4.95
N LEU A 111 16.56 -7.23 -4.50
CA LEU A 111 15.84 -6.48 -3.48
C LEU A 111 14.48 -5.97 -4.00
N ILE A 112 14.37 -5.55 -5.26
CA ILE A 112 13.08 -5.17 -5.85
C ILE A 112 12.12 -6.37 -5.89
N LEU A 113 12.60 -7.57 -6.21
CA LEU A 113 11.77 -8.79 -6.17
C LEU A 113 11.21 -9.05 -4.76
N LEU A 114 12.02 -8.86 -3.72
CA LEU A 114 11.58 -8.99 -2.33
C LEU A 114 10.52 -7.94 -1.97
N LEU A 115 10.71 -6.69 -2.38
CA LEU A 115 9.75 -5.61 -2.14
C LEU A 115 8.43 -5.83 -2.89
N VAL A 116 8.50 -6.25 -4.15
CA VAL A 116 7.33 -6.66 -4.96
C VAL A 116 6.58 -7.81 -4.29
N LEU A 117 7.29 -8.83 -3.81
CA LEU A 117 6.68 -9.94 -3.07
C LEU A 117 5.98 -9.46 -1.81
N ALA A 118 6.58 -8.53 -1.05
CA ALA A 118 5.93 -7.96 0.13
C ALA A 118 4.61 -7.24 -0.21
N VAL A 119 4.56 -6.50 -1.32
CA VAL A 119 3.34 -5.85 -1.81
C VAL A 119 2.28 -6.87 -2.23
N VAL A 120 2.67 -7.92 -2.97
CA VAL A 120 1.76 -8.99 -3.37
C VAL A 120 1.14 -9.65 -2.14
N VAL A 121 1.95 -9.98 -1.13
CA VAL A 121 1.47 -10.63 0.10
C VAL A 121 0.56 -9.69 0.90
N CYS A 122 0.86 -8.38 0.96
CA CYS A 122 -0.04 -7.37 1.54
C CYS A 122 -1.40 -7.34 0.83
N ALA A 123 -1.41 -7.20 -0.49
CA ALA A 123 -2.64 -7.11 -1.26
C ALA A 123 -3.46 -8.39 -1.19
N MET A 124 -2.80 -9.55 -1.28
CA MET A 124 -3.41 -10.87 -1.09
C MET A 124 -4.06 -10.98 0.29
N SER A 125 -3.38 -10.50 1.33
CA SER A 125 -3.84 -10.52 2.72
C SER A 125 -5.06 -9.66 2.97
N LEU A 126 -5.17 -8.51 2.32
CA LEU A 126 -6.37 -7.68 2.40
C LEU A 126 -7.51 -8.30 1.60
N ALA A 127 -7.24 -8.66 0.34
CA ALA A 127 -8.29 -9.03 -0.59
C ALA A 127 -8.92 -10.40 -0.30
N PHE A 128 -8.18 -11.38 0.24
CA PHE A 128 -8.81 -12.68 0.56
C PHE A 128 -9.87 -12.58 1.68
N ILE A 129 -9.79 -11.56 2.53
CA ILE A 129 -10.74 -11.33 3.65
C ILE A 129 -12.13 -11.01 3.10
N ASP A 130 -12.22 -10.27 1.98
CA ASP A 130 -13.48 -9.82 1.39
C ASP A 130 -14.49 -10.95 1.16
N PRO A 131 -14.14 -12.06 0.46
CA PRO A 131 -15.07 -13.17 0.26
C PRO A 131 -15.18 -14.14 1.43
N THR A 132 -14.24 -14.13 2.40
CA THR A 132 -14.11 -15.25 3.37
C THR A 132 -14.46 -14.88 4.81
N LEU A 133 -14.29 -13.62 5.22
CA LEU A 133 -14.46 -13.23 6.62
C LEU A 133 -15.92 -13.33 7.08
N ALA A 134 -16.87 -12.97 6.23
CA ALA A 134 -18.30 -13.03 6.57
C ALA A 134 -18.73 -14.47 6.90
N ASP A 135 -18.29 -15.44 6.10
CA ASP A 135 -18.53 -16.87 6.34
C ASP A 135 -17.85 -17.35 7.62
N HIS A 136 -16.60 -16.93 7.87
CA HIS A 136 -15.91 -17.25 9.12
C HIS A 136 -16.62 -16.72 10.37
N LEU A 137 -17.33 -15.59 10.26
CA LEU A 137 -18.08 -14.96 11.34
C LEU A 137 -19.51 -15.51 11.50
N ASP A 138 -20.02 -16.31 10.56
CA ASP A 138 -21.42 -16.75 10.52
C ASP A 138 -21.84 -17.48 11.80
N SER A 139 -20.94 -18.29 12.38
CA SER A 139 -21.19 -19.00 13.65
C SER A 139 -21.53 -18.09 14.83
N PHE A 140 -21.17 -16.80 14.77
CA PHE A 140 -21.49 -15.83 15.81
C PHE A 140 -22.87 -15.17 15.63
N ASN A 141 -23.61 -15.48 14.54
CA ASN A 141 -24.96 -14.98 14.24
C ASN A 141 -25.06 -13.44 14.35
N LEU A 142 -24.07 -12.74 13.79
CA LEU A 142 -23.96 -11.29 13.86
C LEU A 142 -24.97 -10.60 12.94
N SER A 143 -25.37 -9.38 13.30
CA SER A 143 -26.11 -8.53 12.38
C SER A 143 -25.23 -8.08 11.20
N PRO A 144 -25.79 -7.78 10.02
CA PRO A 144 -25.02 -7.27 8.88
C PRO A 144 -24.18 -6.03 9.21
N VAL A 145 -24.68 -5.17 10.11
CA VAL A 145 -23.96 -3.98 10.59
C VAL A 145 -22.70 -4.36 11.34
N LEU A 146 -22.76 -5.37 12.22
CA LEU A 146 -21.59 -5.83 12.98
C LEU A 146 -20.56 -6.51 12.07
N VAL A 147 -21.00 -7.28 11.07
CA VAL A 147 -20.10 -7.84 10.05
C VAL A 147 -19.41 -6.71 9.28
N GLY A 148 -20.15 -5.70 8.83
CA GLY A 148 -19.58 -4.51 8.19
C GLY A 148 -18.57 -3.78 9.07
N LEU A 149 -18.82 -3.67 10.37
CA LEU A 149 -17.87 -3.11 11.33
C LEU A 149 -16.58 -3.93 11.46
N MET A 150 -16.63 -5.26 11.30
CA MET A 150 -15.41 -6.09 11.28
C MET A 150 -14.52 -5.75 10.08
N PHE A 151 -15.08 -5.64 8.88
CA PHE A 151 -14.33 -5.18 7.70
C PHE A 151 -13.76 -3.76 7.90
N LEU A 152 -14.55 -2.87 8.51
CA LEU A 152 -14.12 -1.51 8.82
C LEU A 152 -12.93 -1.44 9.78
N TRP A 153 -12.80 -2.36 10.73
CA TRP A 153 -11.65 -2.37 11.64
C TRP A 153 -10.32 -2.55 10.91
N CYS A 154 -10.27 -3.40 9.88
CA CYS A 154 -9.04 -3.58 9.11
C CYS A 154 -8.78 -2.37 8.21
N GLY A 155 -9.74 -2.04 7.32
CA GLY A 155 -9.57 -0.97 6.33
C GLY A 155 -9.49 0.43 6.96
N GLY A 156 -10.28 0.70 8.00
CA GLY A 156 -10.31 1.98 8.70
C GLY A 156 -9.03 2.25 9.50
N ILE A 157 -8.48 1.24 10.17
CA ILE A 157 -7.22 1.39 10.90
C ILE A 157 -6.03 1.54 9.94
N TYR A 158 -6.02 0.81 8.82
CA TYR A 158 -5.07 1.06 7.73
C TYR A 158 -5.15 2.52 7.27
N THR A 159 -6.36 3.01 6.96
CA THR A 159 -6.63 4.37 6.49
C THR A 159 -6.10 5.44 7.45
N ILE A 160 -6.32 5.25 8.76
CA ILE A 160 -5.90 6.19 9.82
C ILE A 160 -4.38 6.15 10.03
N THR A 161 -3.76 4.98 9.93
CA THR A 161 -2.33 4.80 10.24
C THR A 161 -1.41 5.03 9.05
N ALA A 162 -1.89 4.95 7.81
CA ALA A 162 -1.11 5.21 6.59
C ALA A 162 -0.29 6.52 6.61
N PRO A 163 -0.85 7.71 6.95
CA PRO A 163 -0.09 8.95 6.96
C PRO A 163 0.89 9.03 8.12
N LEU A 164 0.59 8.35 9.25
CA LEU A 164 1.53 8.21 10.36
C LEU A 164 2.78 7.45 9.92
N TRP A 165 2.62 6.32 9.21
CA TRP A 165 3.76 5.57 8.67
C TRP A 165 4.58 6.42 7.72
N GLY A 166 3.92 7.09 6.77
CA GLY A 166 4.56 8.01 5.84
C GLY A 166 5.40 9.08 6.53
N TYR A 167 4.82 9.73 7.55
CA TYR A 167 5.52 10.74 8.35
C TYR A 167 6.73 10.18 9.10
N LEU A 168 6.60 9.01 9.72
CA LEU A 168 7.71 8.37 10.43
C LEU A 168 8.87 8.04 9.49
N ILE A 169 8.56 7.58 8.27
CA ILE A 169 9.57 7.25 7.25
C ILE A 169 10.34 8.51 6.85
N ASP A 170 9.64 9.58 6.48
CA ASP A 170 10.29 10.81 6.02
C ASP A 170 11.10 11.48 7.15
N ARG A 171 10.62 11.40 8.41
CA ARG A 171 11.30 12.01 9.56
C ARG A 171 12.50 11.21 10.07
N TYR A 172 12.40 9.88 10.13
CA TYR A 172 13.39 9.02 10.79
C TYR A 172 14.16 8.12 9.83
N ASN A 173 13.84 8.15 8.53
CA ASN A 173 14.37 7.26 7.50
C ASN A 173 14.25 5.78 7.90
N CYS A 174 13.13 5.36 8.49
CA CYS A 174 12.99 4.05 9.13
C CYS A 174 12.28 2.99 8.26
N ALA A 175 12.15 3.19 6.95
CA ALA A 175 11.40 2.32 6.04
C ALA A 175 11.71 0.81 6.20
N PRO A 176 12.98 0.35 6.17
CA PRO A 176 13.28 -1.08 6.34
C PRO A 176 12.86 -1.64 7.71
N SER A 177 12.83 -0.81 8.76
CA SER A 177 12.42 -1.25 10.11
C SER A 177 10.93 -1.38 10.21
N LEU A 178 10.19 -0.44 9.60
CA LEU A 178 8.74 -0.49 9.55
C LEU A 178 8.24 -1.67 8.72
N MET A 179 8.90 -1.98 7.60
CA MET A 179 8.56 -3.17 6.81
C MET A 179 8.69 -4.47 7.62
N VAL A 180 9.78 -4.63 8.38
CA VAL A 180 9.95 -5.80 9.26
C VAL A 180 8.88 -5.82 10.35
N PHE A 181 8.60 -4.68 10.97
CA PHE A 181 7.56 -4.55 11.98
C PHE A 181 6.18 -4.94 11.42
N GLY A 182 5.81 -4.41 10.25
CA GLY A 182 4.56 -4.71 9.56
C GLY A 182 4.45 -6.18 9.18
N ALA A 183 5.49 -6.78 8.61
CA ALA A 183 5.48 -8.20 8.25
C ALA A 183 5.29 -9.11 9.48
N ILE A 184 6.01 -8.85 10.59
CA ILE A 184 5.86 -9.61 11.83
C ILE A 184 4.46 -9.41 12.43
N LEU A 185 3.98 -8.17 12.44
CA LEU A 185 2.66 -7.86 12.99
C LEU A 185 1.53 -8.51 12.16
N ALA A 186 1.72 -8.64 10.84
CA ALA A 186 0.78 -9.33 9.95
C ALA A 186 0.72 -10.83 10.24
N VAL A 187 1.84 -11.47 10.64
CA VAL A 187 1.83 -12.85 11.14
C VAL A 187 0.86 -12.97 12.31
N PHE A 188 0.98 -12.10 13.32
CA PHE A 188 0.09 -12.12 14.48
C PHE A 188 -1.36 -11.82 14.10
N GLY A 189 -1.59 -10.81 13.24
CA GLY A 189 -2.94 -10.49 12.75
C GLY A 189 -3.61 -11.69 12.10
N MET A 190 -2.96 -12.35 11.13
CA MET A 190 -3.52 -13.53 10.47
C MET A 190 -3.72 -14.70 11.41
N PHE A 191 -2.78 -14.92 12.32
CA PHE A 191 -2.82 -16.02 13.29
C PHE A 191 -3.99 -15.87 14.26
N PHE A 192 -4.32 -14.66 14.70
CA PHE A 192 -5.43 -14.45 15.65
C PHE A 192 -6.78 -14.18 14.97
N ILE A 193 -6.81 -13.83 13.68
CA ILE A 193 -8.03 -13.79 12.87
C ILE A 193 -8.57 -15.22 12.68
N GLY A 194 -7.71 -16.18 12.32
CA GLY A 194 -8.05 -17.59 12.26
C GLY A 194 -7.01 -18.40 13.04
N PRO A 195 -7.23 -18.68 14.34
CA PRO A 195 -6.32 -19.43 15.19
C PRO A 195 -5.88 -20.74 14.54
N PRO A 196 -4.58 -21.07 14.54
CA PRO A 196 -4.14 -22.30 13.90
C PRO A 196 -4.76 -23.53 14.56
N PRO A 197 -5.26 -24.49 13.77
CA PRO A 197 -6.01 -25.64 14.30
C PRO A 197 -5.18 -26.49 15.28
N PHE A 198 -3.86 -26.55 15.10
CA PHE A 198 -2.96 -27.33 15.94
C PHE A 198 -2.76 -26.75 17.36
N LEU A 199 -3.20 -25.52 17.63
CA LEU A 199 -3.16 -24.93 18.97
C LEU A 199 -4.42 -25.22 19.79
N GLY A 200 -5.50 -25.69 19.18
CA GLY A 200 -6.77 -25.96 19.87
C GLY A 200 -7.39 -24.72 20.52
N ILE A 201 -7.08 -23.52 20.03
CA ILE A 201 -7.64 -22.26 20.52
C ILE A 201 -8.96 -22.02 19.79
N GLU A 202 -10.05 -21.88 20.54
CA GLU A 202 -11.34 -21.53 19.95
C GLU A 202 -11.34 -20.07 19.45
N LYS A 203 -11.99 -19.85 18.30
CA LYS A 203 -12.18 -18.50 17.76
C LYS A 203 -13.07 -17.68 18.68
N SER A 204 -12.69 -16.42 18.89
CA SER A 204 -13.45 -15.47 19.70
C SER A 204 -13.66 -14.18 18.92
N LEU A 205 -14.87 -13.63 18.97
CA LEU A 205 -15.20 -12.40 18.24
C LEU A 205 -14.28 -11.23 18.63
N PHE A 206 -13.94 -11.12 19.92
CA PHE A 206 -13.02 -10.10 20.41
C PHE A 206 -11.61 -10.30 19.86
N SER A 207 -11.12 -11.55 19.82
CA SER A 207 -9.82 -11.88 19.24
C SER A 207 -9.77 -11.51 17.76
N ILE A 208 -10.80 -11.86 17.00
CA ILE A 208 -10.89 -11.55 15.57
C ILE A 208 -10.89 -10.03 15.34
N ALA A 209 -11.71 -9.28 16.09
CA ALA A 209 -11.76 -7.82 15.98
C ALA A 209 -10.40 -7.17 16.31
N ALA A 210 -9.76 -7.59 17.41
CA ALA A 210 -8.43 -7.10 17.77
C ALA A 210 -7.38 -7.46 16.71
N ALA A 211 -7.46 -8.66 16.14
CA ALA A 211 -6.54 -9.12 15.12
C ALA A 211 -6.73 -8.40 13.77
N LEU A 212 -7.95 -8.00 13.41
CA LEU A 212 -8.23 -7.15 12.24
C LEU A 212 -7.65 -5.74 12.40
N VAL A 213 -7.73 -5.16 13.60
CA VAL A 213 -7.07 -3.88 13.93
C VAL A 213 -5.55 -4.04 13.78
N VAL A 214 -4.98 -5.08 14.38
CA VAL A 214 -3.55 -5.40 14.27
C VAL A 214 -3.12 -5.58 12.82
N LEU A 215 -3.94 -6.25 12.01
CA LEU A 215 -3.68 -6.44 10.59
C LEU A 215 -3.71 -5.10 9.83
N GLY A 216 -4.67 -4.22 10.10
CA GLY A 216 -4.72 -2.89 9.47
C GLY A 216 -3.45 -2.07 9.74
N ILE A 217 -2.97 -2.07 10.99
CA ILE A 217 -1.69 -1.45 11.40
C ILE A 217 -0.52 -2.10 10.64
N ALA A 218 -0.50 -3.44 10.58
CA ALA A 218 0.55 -4.23 9.98
C ALA A 218 0.70 -3.97 8.48
N ILE A 219 -0.42 -3.98 7.74
CA ILE A 219 -0.43 -3.74 6.30
C ILE A 219 0.02 -2.32 5.99
N GLY A 220 -0.42 -1.31 6.76
CA GLY A 220 0.07 0.06 6.61
C GLY A 220 1.58 0.18 6.82
N ALA A 221 2.10 -0.46 7.88
CA ALA A 221 3.53 -0.46 8.20
C ALA A 221 4.39 -1.23 7.20
N LEU A 222 3.81 -2.18 6.44
CA LEU A 222 4.51 -2.93 5.40
C LEU A 222 4.41 -2.27 4.03
N TYR A 223 3.21 -1.85 3.61
CA TYR A 223 2.94 -1.35 2.27
C TYR A 223 3.54 0.06 2.03
N ILE A 224 3.24 1.04 2.90
CA ILE A 224 3.65 2.44 2.73
C ILE A 224 5.18 2.62 2.55
N PRO A 225 6.05 2.05 3.42
CA PRO A 225 7.51 2.18 3.23
C PRO A 225 8.05 1.46 2.00
N THR A 226 7.32 0.50 1.44
CA THR A 226 7.84 -0.32 0.34
C THR A 226 8.00 0.49 -0.95
N PHE A 227 7.11 1.46 -1.22
CA PHE A 227 7.26 2.34 -2.38
C PHE A 227 8.54 3.19 -2.31
N GLN A 228 8.81 3.82 -1.16
CA GLN A 228 10.07 4.55 -0.93
C GLN A 228 11.28 3.62 -1.05
N ALA A 229 11.22 2.42 -0.46
CA ALA A 229 12.31 1.46 -0.52
C ALA A 229 12.61 1.00 -1.96
N CYS A 230 11.59 0.86 -2.81
CA CYS A 230 11.78 0.60 -4.24
C CYS A 230 12.53 1.74 -4.91
N LEU A 231 12.09 2.99 -4.69
CA LEU A 231 12.75 4.18 -5.24
C LEU A 231 14.21 4.30 -4.81
N ASP A 232 14.49 4.12 -3.53
CA ASP A 232 15.86 4.17 -3.00
C ASP A 232 16.72 3.05 -3.62
N THR A 233 16.16 1.85 -3.74
CA THR A 233 16.86 0.68 -4.29
C THR A 233 17.20 0.86 -5.76
N VAL A 234 16.28 1.36 -6.60
CA VAL A 234 16.57 1.56 -8.03
C VAL A 234 17.64 2.64 -8.22
N LYS A 235 17.59 3.74 -7.44
CA LYS A 235 18.61 4.79 -7.46
C LYS A 235 19.98 4.27 -7.04
N GLU A 236 20.03 3.44 -5.99
CA GLU A 236 21.28 2.78 -5.55
C GLU A 236 21.87 1.84 -6.63
N ASN A 237 21.04 1.33 -7.55
CA ASN A 237 21.47 0.47 -8.66
C ASN A 237 21.75 1.26 -9.95
N GLY A 238 21.88 2.59 -9.88
CA GLY A 238 22.33 3.44 -10.98
C GLY A 238 21.22 3.91 -11.94
N PHE A 239 19.95 3.75 -11.57
CA PHE A 239 18.85 4.33 -12.33
C PHE A 239 18.80 5.85 -12.13
N PRO A 240 18.43 6.61 -13.18
CA PRO A 240 18.37 8.06 -13.09
C PRO A 240 17.27 8.51 -12.12
N ASP A 241 17.51 9.59 -11.39
CA ASP A 241 16.52 10.19 -10.50
C ASP A 241 15.59 11.14 -11.29
N ASN A 242 14.66 10.55 -12.07
CA ASN A 242 13.77 11.28 -12.97
C ASN A 242 12.35 10.68 -12.97
N PHE A 243 11.45 11.36 -13.69
CA PHE A 243 10.04 10.95 -13.80
C PHE A 243 9.85 9.56 -14.42
N GLU A 244 10.70 9.17 -15.38
CA GLU A 244 10.67 7.84 -16.02
C GLU A 244 10.90 6.71 -15.01
N THR A 245 11.91 6.86 -14.14
CA THR A 245 12.19 5.90 -13.06
C THR A 245 11.01 5.81 -12.08
N TYR A 246 10.40 6.94 -11.71
CA TYR A 246 9.24 6.95 -10.83
C TYR A 246 8.03 6.28 -11.47
N GLY A 247 7.80 6.49 -12.76
CA GLY A 247 6.78 5.80 -13.54
C GLY A 247 7.00 4.28 -13.59
N CYS A 248 8.24 3.84 -13.83
CA CYS A 248 8.58 2.40 -13.84
C CYS A 248 8.37 1.75 -12.46
N VAL A 249 8.82 2.40 -11.38
CA VAL A 249 8.64 1.88 -10.02
C VAL A 249 7.17 1.86 -9.63
N SER A 250 6.42 2.91 -9.95
CA SER A 250 4.98 2.97 -9.68
C SER A 250 4.21 1.90 -10.46
N GLY A 251 4.47 1.75 -11.75
CA GLY A 251 3.81 0.72 -12.56
C GLY A 251 4.07 -0.68 -12.05
N LEU A 252 5.32 -0.98 -11.64
CA LEU A 252 5.66 -2.27 -11.05
C LEU A 252 4.96 -2.49 -9.69
N PHE A 253 4.94 -1.45 -8.85
CA PHE A 253 4.33 -1.50 -7.52
C PHE A 253 2.81 -1.71 -7.60
N GLN A 254 2.12 -0.99 -8.48
CA GLN A 254 0.67 -1.15 -8.67
C GLN A 254 0.32 -2.47 -9.35
N SER A 255 1.14 -2.93 -10.30
CA SER A 255 0.97 -4.27 -10.89
C SER A 255 1.08 -5.38 -9.82
N ALA A 256 2.02 -5.24 -8.89
CA ALA A 256 2.19 -6.16 -7.77
C ALA A 256 0.97 -6.16 -6.84
N PHE A 257 0.45 -4.98 -6.51
CA PHE A 257 -0.75 -4.83 -5.68
C PHE A 257 -1.97 -5.45 -6.37
N SER A 258 -2.23 -5.12 -7.65
CA SER A 258 -3.32 -5.70 -8.43
C SER A 258 -3.19 -7.23 -8.57
N PHE A 259 -1.98 -7.76 -8.75
CA PHE A 259 -1.76 -9.20 -8.82
C PHE A 259 -2.12 -9.89 -7.50
N GLY A 260 -1.68 -9.36 -6.36
CA GLY A 260 -2.07 -9.88 -5.05
C GLY A 260 -3.57 -9.73 -4.78
N GLY A 261 -4.17 -8.61 -5.17
CA GLY A 261 -5.61 -8.34 -5.03
C GLY A 261 -6.48 -9.26 -5.89
N PHE A 262 -5.99 -9.71 -7.04
CA PHE A 262 -6.63 -10.76 -7.84
C PHE A 262 -6.42 -12.16 -7.25
N PHE A 263 -5.18 -12.45 -6.84
CA PHE A 263 -4.79 -13.78 -6.36
C PHE A 263 -5.44 -14.13 -5.02
N GLY A 264 -5.56 -13.16 -4.10
CA GLY A 264 -6.12 -13.32 -2.76
C GLY A 264 -7.54 -13.91 -2.74
N PRO A 265 -8.56 -13.23 -3.30
CA PRO A 265 -9.93 -13.75 -3.36
C PRO A 265 -10.02 -15.05 -4.16
N THR A 266 -9.33 -15.11 -5.30
CA THR A 266 -9.43 -16.25 -6.22
C THR A 266 -8.89 -17.52 -5.59
N VAL A 267 -7.63 -17.51 -5.13
CA VAL A 267 -6.99 -18.70 -4.56
C VAL A 267 -7.38 -18.88 -3.09
N GLY A 268 -7.53 -17.79 -2.34
CA GLY A 268 -7.95 -17.83 -0.94
C GLY A 268 -9.36 -18.38 -0.76
N GLY A 269 -10.32 -18.02 -1.62
CA GLY A 269 -11.67 -18.58 -1.57
C GLY A 269 -11.67 -20.11 -1.76
N PHE A 270 -10.97 -20.60 -2.77
CA PHE A 270 -10.79 -22.05 -2.98
C PHE A 270 -10.04 -22.73 -1.82
N ALA A 271 -9.02 -22.08 -1.27
CA ALA A 271 -8.28 -22.61 -0.13
C ALA A 271 -9.20 -22.74 1.11
N VAL A 272 -10.03 -21.73 1.40
CA VAL A 272 -10.98 -21.80 2.51
C VAL A 272 -11.97 -22.94 2.33
N GLU A 273 -12.45 -23.20 1.10
CA GLU A 273 -13.34 -24.33 0.83
C GLU A 273 -12.66 -25.70 1.06
N LEU A 274 -11.39 -25.84 0.66
CA LEU A 274 -10.67 -27.12 0.71
C LEU A 274 -10.05 -27.46 2.07
N ILE A 275 -9.45 -26.47 2.72
CA ILE A 275 -8.67 -26.67 3.95
C ILE A 275 -9.20 -25.85 5.13
N GLY A 276 -10.23 -25.03 4.92
CA GLY A 276 -10.83 -24.20 5.96
C GLY A 276 -10.13 -22.84 6.14
N PHE A 277 -10.86 -21.92 6.77
CA PHE A 277 -10.39 -20.56 7.02
C PHE A 277 -9.12 -20.52 7.88
N GLU A 278 -9.10 -21.28 8.98
CA GLU A 278 -8.00 -21.31 9.94
C GLU A 278 -6.67 -21.79 9.33
N TRP A 279 -6.70 -22.82 8.48
CA TRP A 279 -5.50 -23.26 7.76
C TRP A 279 -5.06 -22.24 6.71
N THR A 280 -6.02 -21.61 6.02
CA THR A 280 -5.72 -20.59 5.01
C THR A 280 -5.03 -19.38 5.63
N THR A 281 -5.55 -18.84 6.74
CA THR A 281 -4.90 -17.74 7.48
C THR A 281 -3.55 -18.15 8.06
N THR A 282 -3.41 -19.38 8.54
CA THR A 282 -2.14 -19.93 9.02
C THR A 282 -1.07 -19.97 7.92
N ILE A 283 -1.45 -20.39 6.70
CA ILE A 283 -0.54 -20.38 5.54
C ILE A 283 -0.14 -18.96 5.18
N ILE A 284 -1.09 -18.01 5.12
CA ILE A 284 -0.79 -16.61 4.84
C ILE A 284 0.14 -16.01 5.92
N ALA A 285 -0.08 -16.34 7.19
CA ALA A 285 0.81 -15.97 8.29
C ALA A 285 2.23 -16.56 8.08
N GLY A 286 2.33 -17.81 7.63
CA GLY A 286 3.59 -18.45 7.25
C GLY A 286 4.29 -17.72 6.10
N ILE A 287 3.56 -17.27 5.09
CA ILE A 287 4.10 -16.48 3.97
C ILE A 287 4.65 -15.14 4.47
N HIS A 288 3.92 -14.42 5.32
CA HIS A 288 4.42 -13.19 5.96
C HIS A 288 5.69 -13.44 6.78
N PHE A 289 5.75 -14.53 7.52
CA PHE A 289 6.95 -14.92 8.26
C PHE A 289 8.14 -15.17 7.33
N LEU A 290 7.93 -15.89 6.23
CA LEU A 290 8.98 -16.15 5.23
C LEU A 290 9.46 -14.86 4.54
N VAL A 291 8.58 -13.89 4.30
CA VAL A 291 8.94 -12.56 3.78
C VAL A 291 9.69 -11.74 4.83
N ALA A 292 9.34 -11.86 6.13
CA ALA A 292 9.99 -11.13 7.21
C ALA A 292 11.49 -11.50 7.33
N LEU A 293 11.88 -12.75 7.09
CA LEU A 293 13.28 -13.20 7.21
C LEU A 293 14.28 -12.42 6.33
N PRO A 294 14.11 -12.33 5.00
CA PRO A 294 14.98 -11.52 4.16
C PRO A 294 14.81 -10.01 4.40
N LEU A 295 13.63 -9.55 4.85
CA LEU A 295 13.45 -8.14 5.26
C LEU A 295 14.28 -7.79 6.50
N ILE A 296 14.43 -8.70 7.45
CA ILE A 296 15.33 -8.53 8.61
C ILE A 296 16.78 -8.41 8.15
N ALA A 297 17.21 -9.26 7.21
CA ALA A 297 18.55 -9.17 6.63
C ALA A 297 18.77 -7.82 5.92
N TYR A 298 17.79 -7.39 5.10
CA TYR A 298 17.80 -6.08 4.45
C TYR A 298 17.87 -4.93 5.45
N ASN A 299 17.07 -4.97 6.52
CA ASN A 299 17.09 -3.99 7.60
C ASN A 299 18.49 -3.86 8.22
N PHE A 300 19.10 -4.99 8.55
CA PHE A 300 20.41 -5.02 9.17
C PHE A 300 21.51 -4.46 8.27
N ILE A 301 21.47 -4.80 6.97
CA ILE A 301 22.39 -4.25 5.97
C ILE A 301 22.22 -2.74 5.85
N SER A 302 20.98 -2.27 5.74
CA SER A 302 20.63 -0.84 5.67
C SER A 302 21.10 -0.08 6.90
N TYR A 303 20.89 -0.63 8.10
CA TYR A 303 21.35 -0.04 9.36
C TYR A 303 22.88 0.08 9.39
N ARG A 304 23.61 -0.97 9.00
CA ARG A 304 25.08 -0.97 8.94
C ARG A 304 25.61 0.08 7.95
N ARG A 305 25.01 0.19 6.76
CA ARG A 305 25.37 1.20 5.75
C ARG A 305 25.22 2.62 6.29
N ARG A 306 24.08 2.93 6.93
CA ARG A 306 23.84 4.25 7.54
C ARG A 306 24.81 4.57 8.67
N LYS A 307 25.11 3.59 9.53
CA LYS A 307 26.09 3.76 10.61
C LYS A 307 27.50 4.05 10.05
N LYS A 308 27.88 3.40 8.94
CA LYS A 308 29.16 3.67 8.26
C LYS A 308 29.17 5.07 7.63
N ALA A 309 28.11 5.47 6.94
CA ALA A 309 27.98 6.82 6.36
C ALA A 309 28.15 7.94 7.41
N LYS A 310 27.48 7.81 8.58
CA LYS A 310 27.62 8.77 9.69
C LYS A 310 29.05 8.86 10.26
N LYS A 311 29.83 7.79 10.19
CA LYS A 311 31.23 7.78 10.64
C LYS A 311 32.21 8.41 9.64
N THR A 312 31.81 8.53 8.37
CA THR A 312 32.72 8.94 7.27
C THR A 312 32.51 10.41 6.87
N GLN A 313 31.48 11.09 7.40
CA GLN A 313 31.32 12.54 7.21
C GLN A 313 32.39 13.28 8.02
N PRO A 314 33.26 14.10 7.39
CA PRO A 314 34.18 14.96 8.14
C PRO A 314 33.35 15.94 8.97
N VAL A 315 33.69 16.07 10.25
CA VAL A 315 33.18 17.14 11.11
C VAL A 315 33.65 18.45 10.46
N MET A 316 32.79 19.12 9.70
CA MET A 316 33.10 20.49 9.29
C MET A 316 33.24 21.31 10.58
N PRO A 317 34.41 21.93 10.84
CA PRO A 317 34.51 22.85 11.95
C PRO A 317 33.48 23.95 11.70
N VAL A 318 32.68 24.25 12.72
CA VAL A 318 31.80 25.40 12.73
C VAL A 318 32.69 26.61 12.47
N LEU A 319 32.69 27.11 11.23
CA LEU A 319 33.25 28.42 10.92
C LEU A 319 32.44 29.41 11.75
N SER A 320 33.01 29.83 12.88
CA SER A 320 32.53 30.96 13.65
C SER A 320 32.36 32.12 12.68
N ALA A 321 31.12 32.55 12.49
CA ALA A 321 30.80 33.74 11.72
C ALA A 321 31.65 34.91 12.24
N PRO A 322 32.27 35.74 11.38
CA PRO A 322 32.92 36.95 11.85
C PRO A 322 31.83 37.82 12.49
N LEU A 323 32.03 38.17 13.76
CA LEU A 323 31.28 39.24 14.39
C LEU A 323 31.47 40.48 13.52
N LEU A 324 30.36 40.99 12.97
CA LEU A 324 30.34 42.31 12.35
C LEU A 324 30.73 43.31 13.45
N ASP A 325 31.97 43.79 13.35
CA ASP A 325 32.50 44.88 14.15
C ASP A 325 31.77 46.15 13.73
N THR A 326 30.70 46.49 14.46
CA THR A 326 30.08 47.80 14.40
C THR A 326 30.90 48.76 15.25
N SER A 327 32.10 49.11 14.79
CA SER A 327 32.82 50.27 15.28
C SER A 327 33.75 50.85 14.21
N GLY A 328 33.44 52.05 13.72
CA GLY A 328 34.44 52.92 13.08
C GLY A 328 34.03 53.59 11.77
N VAL A 329 33.64 54.87 11.92
CA VAL A 329 33.70 56.00 10.97
C VAL A 329 32.56 56.14 9.95
#